data_AF-A0A381ZH44-F1
#
_entry.id   AF-A0A381ZH44-F1
#
_cell.length_a   1.000
_cell.length_b   1.000
_cell.length_c   1.000
_cell.angle_alpha   90.00
_cell.angle_beta   90.00
_cell.angle_gamma   90.00
#
_symmetry.space_group_name_H-M   'P 1'
#
loop_
_entity.id
_entity.type
_entity.pdbx_description
1 polymer ?
#
loop_
_entity_poly.entity_id
_entity_poly.type
_entity_poly.pdbx_seq_one_letter_code
_entity_poly.pdbx_strand_id
1 'polypeptide(L)' 'MIEQEYTLEEISYSLKEDSRIMESVLSGWFNNPKTLNFVSPSLSYPFQFKKWIAVSYASHMDQTTT' A
#
# COMPACT_ATOMS: atom_id res chain seq x y z
N MET A 1 21.56 11.69 -25.37
CA MET A 1 20.92 11.28 -24.09
C MET A 1 19.48 10.96 -24.44
N ILE A 2 19.00 9.76 -24.11
CA ILE A 2 17.62 9.37 -24.37
C ILE A 2 16.79 10.05 -23.29
N GLU A 3 15.89 10.96 -23.67
CA GLU A 3 14.94 11.54 -22.72
C GLU A 3 14.01 10.44 -22.26
N GLN A 4 14.13 10.06 -21.00
CA GLN A 4 13.29 9.03 -20.40
C GLN A 4 11.99 9.70 -19.96
N GLU A 5 10.91 9.43 -20.69
CA GLU A 5 9.59 9.94 -20.38
C GLU A 5 9.05 9.19 -19.15
N TYR A 6 8.73 9.94 -18.10
CA TYR A 6 8.13 9.40 -16.89
C TYR A 6 6.63 9.72 -16.90
N THR A 7 5.80 8.68 -16.77
CA THR A 7 4.37 8.83 -16.57
C THR A 7 4.04 8.67 -15.09
N LEU A 8 3.13 9.52 -14.60
CA LEU A 8 2.56 9.39 -13.25
C LEU A 8 1.12 8.92 -13.43
N GLU A 9 0.80 7.78 -12.85
CA GLU A 9 -0.53 7.20 -12.86
C GLU A 9 -1.09 7.18 -11.44
N GLU A 10 -2.39 7.44 -11.32
CA GLU A 10 -3.10 7.29 -10.06
C GLU A 10 -3.51 5.84 -9.88
N ILE A 11 -3.17 5.27 -8.72
CA ILE A 11 -3.53 3.90 -8.36
C ILE A 11 -4.72 3.90 -7.41
N SER A 12 -5.62 2.92 -7.58
CA SER A 12 -6.77 2.76 -6.69
C SER A 12 -6.68 1.45 -5.90
N TYR A 13 -6.70 1.52 -4.58
CA TYR A 13 -6.81 0.33 -3.71
C TYR A 13 -8.17 -0.37 -3.80
N SER A 14 -9.14 0.20 -4.52
CA SER A 14 -10.42 -0.44 -4.83
C SER A 14 -10.31 -1.37 -6.05
N LEU A 15 -9.37 -1.09 -6.97
CA LEU A 15 -9.12 -1.92 -8.14
C LEU A 15 -8.27 -3.13 -7.75
N LYS A 16 -8.72 -4.31 -8.15
CA LYS A 16 -8.06 -5.58 -7.81
C LYS A 16 -6.66 -5.70 -8.41
N GLU A 17 -6.45 -5.15 -9.61
CA GLU A 17 -5.16 -5.18 -10.32
C GLU A 17 -4.12 -4.35 -9.56
N ASP A 18 -4.40 -3.06 -9.36
CA ASP A 18 -3.56 -2.12 -8.61
C ASP A 18 -3.27 -2.61 -7.19
N SER A 19 -4.30 -3.15 -6.52
CA SER A 19 -4.14 -3.74 -5.18
C SER A 19 -3.16 -4.90 -5.17
N ARG A 20 -3.17 -5.76 -6.20
CA ARG A 20 -2.22 -6.88 -6.30
C ARG A 20 -0.80 -6.39 -6.56
N ILE A 21 -0.64 -5.36 -7.41
CA ILE A 21 0.67 -4.76 -7.68
C ILE A 21 1.23 -4.17 -6.39
N MET A 22 0.43 -3.37 -5.68
CA MET A 22 0.83 -2.77 -4.41
C MET A 22 1.10 -3.80 -3.32
N GLU A 23 0.28 -4.85 -3.21
CA GLU A 23 0.50 -5.94 -2.26
C GLU A 23 1.85 -6.61 -2.49
N SER A 24 2.21 -6.88 -3.75
CA SER A 24 3.51 -7.47 -4.11
C SER A 24 4.68 -6.56 -3.72
N VAL A 25 4.60 -5.28 -4.09
CA VAL A 25 5.66 -4.28 -3.81
C VAL A 25 5.85 -4.10 -2.30
N LEU A 26 4.77 -3.84 -1.57
CA LEU A 26 4.84 -3.59 -0.13
C LEU A 26 5.26 -4.85 0.64
N SER A 27 4.84 -6.04 0.21
CA SER A 27 5.30 -7.29 0.83
C SER A 27 6.81 -7.48 0.64
N GLY A 28 7.36 -7.07 -0.50
CA GLY A 28 8.81 -7.06 -0.73
C GLY A 28 9.54 -6.05 0.17
N TRP A 29 9.03 -4.83 0.26
CA TRP A 29 9.65 -3.76 1.08
C TRP A 29 9.58 -4.05 2.58
N PHE A 30 8.48 -4.62 3.06
CA PHE A 30 8.24 -4.91 4.48
C PHE A 30 8.57 -6.35 4.88
N ASN A 31 9.38 -7.04 4.09
CA ASN A 31 9.89 -8.35 4.43
C ASN A 31 10.83 -8.32 5.65
N ASN A 32 11.46 -7.17 5.94
CA ASN A 32 12.29 -7.01 7.13
C ASN A 32 11.46 -6.43 8.29
N PRO A 33 11.40 -7.09 9.46
CA PRO A 33 10.64 -6.60 10.61
C PRO A 33 11.14 -5.24 11.13
N LYS A 34 12.43 -4.92 10.98
CA LYS A 34 12.94 -3.60 11.35
C LYS A 34 12.33 -2.51 10.48
N THR A 35 12.29 -2.73 9.17
CA THR A 35 11.68 -1.80 8.21
C THR A 35 10.20 -1.60 8.51
N LEU A 36 9.47 -2.68 8.83
CA LEU A 36 8.05 -2.58 9.21
C LEU A 36 7.84 -1.72 10.47
N ASN A 37 8.68 -1.88 11.49
CA ASN A 37 8.60 -1.10 12.73
C ASN A 37 8.85 0.41 12.52
N PHE A 38 9.60 0.80 11.48
CA PHE A 38 9.83 2.22 11.16
C PHE A 38 8.62 2.88 10.48
N VAL A 39 7.71 2.09 9.90
CA VAL A 39 6.55 2.61 9.16
C VAL A 39 5.43 2.96 10.13
N SER A 40 5.09 2.03 11.02
CA SER A 40 4.06 2.26 12.03
C SER A 40 4.15 1.23 13.17
N PRO A 41 4.01 1.64 14.44
CA PRO A 41 3.94 0.72 15.57
C PRO A 41 2.67 -0.15 15.60
N SER A 42 1.63 0.22 14.84
CA SER A 42 0.37 -0.56 14.76
C SER A 42 0.45 -1.74 13.80
N LEU A 43 1.50 -1.82 12.97
CA LEU A 43 1.70 -2.90 12.02
C LEU A 43 2.44 -4.07 12.67
N SER A 44 1.83 -5.24 12.60
CA SER A 44 2.40 -6.50 13.09
C SER A 44 3.20 -7.17 11.99
N TYR A 45 4.35 -7.77 12.34
CA TYR A 45 5.05 -8.71 11.47
C TYR A 45 4.42 -10.11 11.57
N PRO A 46 4.28 -10.88 10.46
CA PRO A 46 4.61 -10.53 9.08
C PRO A 46 3.65 -9.47 8.51
N PHE A 47 4.11 -8.67 7.53
CA PHE A 47 3.30 -7.63 6.91
C PHE A 47 1.97 -8.19 6.37
N GLN A 48 0.88 -7.51 6.69
CA GLN A 48 -0.48 -7.87 6.27
C GLN A 48 -1.10 -6.72 5.48
N PHE A 49 -1.11 -6.84 4.15
CA PHE A 49 -1.55 -5.78 3.25
C PHE A 49 -2.98 -5.29 3.53
N LYS A 50 -3.94 -6.20 3.69
CA LYS A 50 -5.35 -5.83 3.98
C LYS A 50 -5.50 -5.07 5.29
N LYS A 51 -4.77 -5.48 6.33
CA LYS A 51 -4.77 -4.80 7.64
C LYS A 51 -4.13 -3.42 7.52
N TRP A 52 -3.06 -3.31 6.75
CA TRP A 52 -2.42 -2.03 6.45
C TRP A 52 -3.37 -1.07 5.74
N ILE A 53 -4.06 -1.51 4.67
CA ILE A 53 -5.07 -0.68 4.00
C ILE A 53 -6.15 -0.24 4.99
N ALA A 54 -6.70 -1.18 5.76
CA ALA A 54 -7.76 -0.87 6.71
C ALA A 54 -7.32 0.16 7.76
N VAL A 55 -6.07 0.11 8.24
CA VAL A 55 -5.55 1.08 9.22
C VAL A 55 -5.20 2.42 8.57
N SER A 56 -4.55 2.40 7.40
CA SER A 56 -4.08 3.60 6.72
C SER A 56 -5.18 4.40 6.04
N TYR A 57 -6.26 3.74 5.62
CA TYR A 57 -7.38 4.34 4.89
C TYR A 57 -8.74 4.17 5.60
N ALA A 58 -8.76 3.80 6.90
CA ALA A 58 -9.98 3.69 7.71
C ALA A 58 -10.91 4.90 7.57
N SER A 59 -10.35 6.11 7.50
CA SER A 59 -11.12 7.36 7.39
C SER A 59 -11.78 7.59 6.03
N HIS A 60 -11.43 6.82 4.99
CA HIS A 60 -12.00 6.95 3.65
C HIS A 60 -13.16 5.99 3.38
N MET A 61 -13.44 5.01 4.25
CA MET A 61 -14.57 4.09 4.07
C MET A 61 -15.92 4.70 4.45
N ASP A 62 -15.93 5.74 5.29
CA ASP A 62 -17.17 6.38 5.76
C ASP A 62 -17.78 7.37 4.75
N GLN A 63 -17.13 7.64 3.61
CA GLN A 63 -17.57 8.65 2.63
C GLN A 63 -18.12 8.08 1.30
N THR A 64 -18.13 6.76 1.09
CA THR A 64 -18.57 6.16 -0.19
C THR A 64 -19.96 5.50 -0.16
N THR A 65 -20.80 5.79 0.83
CA THR A 65 -22.22 5.40 0.77
C THR A 65 -23.04 6.63 0.36
N THR A 66 -23.22 6.81 -0.95
CA THR A 66 -24.29 7.64 -1.54
C THR A 66 -25.39 6.72 -2.02
#